data_AF-A0A3M1ENF7-F1
#
_entry.id   AF-A0A3M1ENF7-F1
#
_cell.length_a   1.000
_cell.length_b   1.000
_cell.length_c   1.000
_cell.angle_alpha   90.00
_cell.angle_beta   90.00
_cell.angle_gamma   90.00
#
_symmetry.space_group_name_H-M   'P 1'
#
loop_
_entity.id
_entity.type
_entity.pdbx_description
1 polymer ?
#
loop_
_entity_poly.entity_id
_entity_poly.type
_entity_poly.pdbx_seq_one_letter_code
_entity_poly.pdbx_strand_id
1 'polypeptide(L)'
;MTFREDVQTHGLKKALASALDARFRAIMAGISAEELRALLRGDGPTEKPNPRYRAQVKSFLLHIRPKFYQEGSTWFTHTFRLGFFSVFLFLVELITGLVLMVYYAPAPERAYGDMLNLLSNVTFGKFFRDMHRLGAELMVAVVVLHMGRVYFTGAYKKPREFTWLTGAILLLITLFLSFSGYLLPWDQLAYWAVTIGTSMAEAAPLFGNEANLLLRGAQDISAGGLLRFYLLHVFFLPLLAILFISIHYYKVSREHSISLPAPIEEKTAPPEKIKAATRRIDLIPDLLTSELMWAAIGVAVMVVMVAFWFEAPLEHHSNPLKTPLHTVAPWYFWWIQGMLKLGDKTLMGVILPTIMFLLVCLVPYTDDPNFNPFSHTSRLGSRRKFANAMGIVTAIIFVILSYMGTPNYGVSAPPPVEIIQHFIPEEGPGYAASNKKIDGGIRAIPYEELKIGVYDTADPSTWPSGILGRVMEKIDEETRHRLPDDPTAHTTLSIEQWQKDLKRMVMTVYYTDEETGEAKTYALPVYIHRNANYEWEE
;
A
#
# COMPACT_ATOMS: atom_id res chain seq x y z
N MET A 1 -25.30 16.83 44.88
CA MET A 1 -24.33 17.09 45.96
C MET A 1 -23.13 17.77 45.32
N THR A 2 -22.76 18.95 45.76
CA THR A 2 -21.55 19.63 45.27
C THR A 2 -20.31 18.89 45.80
N PHE A 3 -19.16 18.94 45.11
CA PHE A 3 -17.92 18.29 45.58
C PHE A 3 -17.56 18.73 47.02
N ARG A 4 -17.84 19.99 47.36
CA ARG A 4 -17.65 20.55 48.69
C ARG A 4 -18.54 19.87 49.75
N GLU A 5 -19.81 19.64 49.45
CA GLU A 5 -20.73 18.91 50.34
C GLU A 5 -20.26 17.45 50.52
N ASP A 6 -19.81 16.80 49.44
CA ASP A 6 -19.36 15.40 49.48
C ASP A 6 -18.07 15.22 50.30
N VAL A 7 -17.14 16.18 50.21
CA VAL A 7 -15.94 16.23 51.07
C VAL A 7 -16.31 16.42 52.53
N GLN A 8 -17.32 17.24 52.83
CA GLN A 8 -17.76 17.50 54.20
C GLN A 8 -18.47 16.28 54.82
N THR A 9 -19.21 15.49 54.03
CA THR A 9 -19.96 14.33 54.54
C THR A 9 -19.16 13.03 54.55
N HIS A 10 -18.30 12.79 53.56
CA HIS A 10 -17.62 11.50 53.36
C HIS A 10 -16.08 11.58 53.48
N GLY A 11 -15.53 12.78 53.60
CA GLY A 11 -14.09 13.04 53.64
C GLY A 11 -13.46 13.11 52.24
N LEU A 12 -12.33 13.82 52.14
CA LEU A 12 -11.66 14.15 50.88
C LEU A 12 -11.36 12.93 50.00
N LYS A 13 -10.88 11.82 50.59
CA LYS A 13 -10.50 10.61 49.85
C LYS A 13 -11.71 9.95 49.16
N LYS A 14 -12.85 9.85 49.85
CA LYS A 14 -14.07 9.25 49.29
C LYS A 14 -14.73 10.17 48.26
N ALA A 15 -14.77 11.47 48.53
CA ALA A 15 -15.26 12.45 47.57
C ALA A 15 -14.41 12.48 46.29
N LEU A 16 -13.07 12.38 46.40
CA LEU A 16 -12.17 12.28 45.25
C LEU A 16 -12.40 10.99 44.46
N ALA A 17 -12.52 9.84 45.14
CA ALA A 17 -12.80 8.56 44.49
C ALA A 17 -14.15 8.56 43.76
N SER A 18 -15.19 9.11 44.40
CA SER A 18 -16.53 9.30 43.81
C SER A 18 -16.48 10.22 42.58
N ALA A 19 -15.76 11.34 42.67
CA ALA A 19 -15.58 12.26 41.56
C ALA A 19 -14.81 11.63 40.39
N LEU A 20 -13.74 10.88 40.68
CA LEU A 20 -12.97 10.14 39.67
C LEU A 20 -13.81 9.03 39.01
N ASP A 21 -14.59 8.27 39.78
CA ASP A 21 -15.49 7.26 39.22
C ASP A 21 -16.61 7.90 38.38
N ALA A 22 -17.17 9.03 38.82
CA ALA A 22 -18.16 9.77 38.04
C ALA A 22 -17.58 10.28 36.70
N ARG A 23 -16.34 10.77 36.69
CA ARG A 23 -15.63 11.16 35.46
C ARG A 23 -15.31 9.94 34.59
N PHE A 24 -14.83 8.86 35.18
CA PHE A 24 -14.57 7.60 34.48
C PHE A 24 -15.84 7.06 33.83
N ARG A 25 -16.95 7.00 34.59
CA ARG A 25 -18.28 6.64 34.07
C ARG A 25 -18.70 7.55 32.93
N ALA A 26 -18.47 8.86 33.01
CA ALA A 26 -18.80 9.77 31.91
C ALA A 26 -18.01 9.46 30.63
N ILE A 27 -16.71 9.18 30.77
CA ILE A 27 -15.82 8.83 29.66
C ILE A 27 -16.17 7.46 29.07
N MET A 28 -16.39 6.46 29.92
CA MET A 28 -16.70 5.08 29.54
C MET A 28 -18.19 4.83 29.27
N ALA A 29 -18.91 5.88 28.88
CA ALA A 29 -20.32 5.83 28.49
C ALA A 29 -21.25 5.17 29.54
N GLY A 30 -20.89 5.28 30.81
CA GLY A 30 -21.64 4.81 31.95
C GLY A 30 -21.07 3.58 32.63
N ILE A 31 -19.91 3.03 32.25
CA ILE A 31 -19.28 1.90 32.98
C ILE A 31 -18.34 2.46 34.07
N SER A 32 -18.46 2.04 35.34
CA SER A 32 -17.48 2.39 36.39
C SER A 32 -16.16 1.66 36.25
N ALA A 33 -15.14 2.14 36.97
CA ALA A 33 -13.87 1.42 37.05
C ALA A 33 -14.05 0.04 37.71
N GLU A 34 -14.92 -0.07 38.72
CA GLU A 34 -15.24 -1.32 39.40
C GLU A 34 -16.01 -2.29 38.48
N GLU A 35 -17.02 -1.79 37.76
CA GLU A 35 -17.77 -2.57 36.77
C GLU A 35 -16.86 -3.07 35.66
N LEU A 36 -16.01 -2.21 35.10
CA LEU A 36 -15.08 -2.60 34.04
C LEU A 36 -14.15 -3.71 34.54
N ARG A 37 -13.62 -3.58 35.77
CA ARG A 37 -12.77 -4.60 36.37
C ARG A 37 -13.52 -5.93 36.59
N ALA A 38 -14.75 -5.87 37.11
CA ALA A 38 -15.59 -7.04 37.28
C ALA A 38 -15.86 -7.73 35.93
N LEU A 39 -16.22 -6.95 34.91
CA LEU A 39 -16.41 -7.44 33.55
C LEU A 39 -15.15 -8.13 32.99
N LEU A 40 -13.98 -7.52 33.14
CA LEU A 40 -12.71 -8.08 32.68
C LEU A 40 -12.31 -9.37 33.40
N ARG A 41 -12.77 -9.60 34.63
CA ARG A 41 -12.60 -10.88 35.36
C ARG A 41 -13.59 -11.96 34.92
N GLY A 42 -14.58 -11.61 34.09
CA GLY A 42 -15.68 -12.49 33.73
C GLY A 42 -16.79 -12.54 34.77
N ASP A 43 -16.80 -11.61 35.74
CA ASP A 43 -17.87 -11.51 36.72
C ASP A 43 -19.19 -11.07 36.04
N GLY A 44 -20.32 -11.47 36.63
CA GLY A 44 -21.64 -11.03 36.20
C GLY A 44 -21.83 -9.52 36.36
N PRO A 45 -22.82 -8.92 35.66
CA PRO A 45 -23.09 -7.48 35.78
C PRO A 45 -23.48 -7.12 37.22
N THR A 46 -22.77 -6.15 37.81
CA THR A 46 -22.96 -5.69 39.19
C THR A 46 -24.12 -4.70 39.34
N GLU A 47 -24.51 -4.02 38.26
CA GLU A 47 -25.63 -3.06 38.23
C GLU A 47 -26.70 -3.44 37.19
N LYS A 48 -27.92 -2.92 37.37
CA LYS A 48 -29.01 -2.95 36.38
C LYS A 48 -29.37 -1.52 35.96
N PRO A 49 -29.62 -1.25 34.66
CA PRO A 49 -29.49 -2.17 33.51
C PRO A 49 -28.02 -2.57 33.25
N ASN A 50 -27.80 -3.73 32.60
CA ASN A 50 -26.47 -4.31 32.37
C ASN A 50 -25.49 -3.24 31.84
N PRO A 51 -24.36 -2.98 32.53
CA PRO A 51 -23.40 -1.93 32.16
C PRO A 51 -22.91 -2.02 30.72
N ARG A 52 -22.76 -3.25 30.19
CA ARG A 52 -22.35 -3.52 28.79
C ARG A 52 -23.30 -2.84 27.80
N TYR A 53 -24.60 -3.00 28.01
CA TYR A 53 -25.62 -2.44 27.12
C TYR A 53 -25.88 -0.96 27.40
N ARG A 54 -25.69 -0.49 28.64
CA ARG A 54 -25.75 0.93 29.00
C ARG A 54 -24.74 1.75 28.18
N ALA A 55 -23.50 1.27 28.09
CA ALA A 55 -22.45 1.91 27.30
C ALA A 55 -22.81 2.07 25.82
N GLN A 56 -23.42 1.04 25.22
CA GLN A 56 -23.82 1.08 23.81
C GLN A 56 -25.01 1.99 23.51
N VAL A 57 -25.86 2.24 24.51
CA VAL A 57 -26.97 3.19 24.36
C VAL A 57 -26.50 4.62 24.56
N LYS A 58 -25.54 4.85 25.47
CA LYS A 58 -25.05 6.20 25.80
C LYS A 58 -23.93 6.71 24.90
N SER A 59 -23.13 5.83 24.30
CA SER A 59 -22.04 6.22 23.40
C SER A 59 -22.47 6.21 21.95
N PHE A 60 -22.31 7.33 21.26
CA PHE A 60 -22.49 7.43 19.83
C PHE A 60 -21.62 6.41 19.06
N LEU A 61 -20.34 6.30 19.42
CA LEU A 61 -19.40 5.39 18.75
C LEU A 61 -19.74 3.92 18.98
N LEU A 62 -20.09 3.53 20.22
CA LEU A 62 -20.46 2.15 20.52
C LEU A 62 -21.85 1.79 19.99
N HIS A 63 -22.72 2.79 19.76
CA HIS A 63 -24.04 2.58 19.17
C HIS A 63 -23.98 2.09 17.73
N ILE A 64 -22.92 2.44 16.99
CA ILE A 64 -22.72 1.98 15.61
C ILE A 64 -22.53 0.45 15.58
N ARG A 65 -21.99 -0.13 16.66
CA ARG A 65 -21.66 -1.55 16.73
C ARG A 65 -22.78 -2.40 17.33
N PRO A 66 -22.89 -3.68 16.95
CA PRO A 66 -23.85 -4.62 17.54
C PRO A 66 -23.55 -4.88 19.01
N LYS A 67 -24.58 -5.30 19.75
CA LYS A 67 -24.45 -5.69 21.16
C LYS A 67 -23.60 -6.93 21.37
N PHE A 68 -23.78 -7.89 20.47
CA PHE A 68 -23.08 -9.16 20.48
C PHE A 68 -22.83 -9.60 19.04
N TYR A 69 -21.89 -10.51 18.88
CA TYR A 69 -21.58 -11.21 17.65
C TYR A 69 -21.75 -12.72 17.86
N GLN A 70 -21.85 -13.47 16.77
CA GLN A 70 -21.82 -14.93 16.83
C GLN A 70 -20.36 -15.39 16.93
N GLU A 71 -20.07 -16.32 17.82
CA GLU A 71 -18.71 -16.81 18.11
C GLU A 71 -17.97 -17.27 16.85
N GLY A 72 -18.64 -18.04 15.99
CA GLY A 72 -18.07 -18.55 14.74
C GLY A 72 -17.66 -17.47 13.74
N SER A 73 -18.25 -16.27 13.84
CA SER A 73 -17.90 -15.13 12.99
C SER A 73 -16.61 -14.42 13.44
N THR A 74 -16.16 -14.68 14.68
CA THR A 74 -14.95 -14.07 15.25
C THR A 74 -13.72 -14.96 15.15
N TRP A 75 -13.88 -16.20 14.65
CA TRP A 75 -12.79 -17.12 14.44
C TRP A 75 -11.78 -16.56 13.43
N PHE A 76 -10.52 -16.50 13.86
CA PHE A 76 -9.43 -15.98 13.04
C PHE A 76 -9.28 -16.81 11.75
N THR A 77 -9.41 -18.12 11.81
CA THR A 77 -9.30 -19.01 10.63
C THR A 77 -10.40 -18.81 9.59
N HIS A 78 -11.56 -18.28 9.98
CA HIS A 78 -12.64 -18.04 9.03
C HIS A 78 -12.50 -16.69 8.35
N THR A 79 -12.21 -15.65 9.13
CA THR A 79 -12.26 -14.27 8.64
C THR A 79 -10.89 -13.65 8.36
N PHE A 80 -9.84 -14.23 8.95
CA PHE A 80 -8.50 -13.65 9.12
C PHE A 80 -8.53 -12.24 9.71
N ARG A 81 -9.67 -11.84 10.30
CA ARG A 81 -9.99 -10.46 10.71
C ARG A 81 -9.70 -9.41 9.63
N LEU A 82 -9.71 -9.78 8.35
CA LEU A 82 -9.31 -8.89 7.25
C LEU A 82 -10.17 -7.62 7.17
N GLY A 83 -11.48 -7.74 7.41
CA GLY A 83 -12.38 -6.57 7.46
C GLY A 83 -12.17 -5.67 8.69
N PHE A 84 -11.61 -6.20 9.78
CA PHE A 84 -11.18 -5.39 10.92
C PHE A 84 -9.85 -4.71 10.60
N PHE A 85 -8.89 -5.45 10.05
CA PHE A 85 -7.58 -4.91 9.68
C PHE A 85 -7.66 -3.83 8.60
N SER A 86 -8.61 -3.89 7.66
CA SER A 86 -8.81 -2.81 6.67
C SER A 86 -9.22 -1.49 7.33
N VAL A 87 -10.15 -1.52 8.28
CA VAL A 87 -10.57 -0.33 9.04
C VAL A 87 -9.46 0.13 9.99
N PHE A 88 -8.77 -0.80 10.64
CA PHE A 88 -7.62 -0.49 11.49
C PHE A 88 -6.51 0.22 10.70
N LEU A 89 -6.13 -0.30 9.53
CA LEU A 89 -5.11 0.32 8.68
C LEU A 89 -5.57 1.69 8.18
N PHE A 90 -6.84 1.84 7.79
CA PHE A 90 -7.39 3.16 7.46
C PHE A 90 -7.26 4.16 8.63
N LEU A 91 -7.46 3.73 9.88
CA LEU A 91 -7.25 4.59 11.05
C LEU A 91 -5.77 4.92 11.27
N VAL A 92 -4.86 3.96 11.04
CA VAL A 92 -3.41 4.22 11.07
C VAL A 92 -3.07 5.28 10.03
N GLU A 93 -3.52 5.11 8.78
CA GLU A 93 -3.31 6.05 7.67
C GLU A 93 -3.85 7.45 7.98
N LEU A 94 -5.04 7.55 8.57
CA LEU A 94 -5.59 8.84 9.00
C LEU A 94 -4.69 9.52 10.05
N ILE A 95 -4.23 8.78 11.07
CA ILE A 95 -3.42 9.33 12.14
C ILE A 95 -2.04 9.75 11.63
N THR A 96 -1.34 8.85 10.90
CA THR A 96 -0.02 9.14 10.35
C THR A 96 -0.10 10.25 9.30
N GLY A 97 -1.12 10.24 8.44
CA GLY A 97 -1.37 11.27 7.43
C GLY A 97 -1.62 12.65 8.04
N LEU A 98 -2.41 12.75 9.11
CA LEU A 98 -2.62 14.01 9.82
C LEU A 98 -1.33 14.57 10.42
N VAL A 99 -0.45 13.71 10.95
CA VAL A 99 0.87 14.14 11.46
C VAL A 99 1.75 14.65 10.32
N LEU A 100 1.82 13.92 9.21
CA LEU A 100 2.61 14.30 8.04
C LEU A 100 2.13 15.61 7.41
N MET A 101 0.82 15.82 7.37
CA MET A 101 0.17 17.03 6.83
C MET A 101 0.69 18.32 7.48
N VAL A 102 1.07 18.29 8.76
CA VAL A 102 1.59 19.47 9.49
C VAL A 102 2.92 19.96 8.92
N TYR A 103 3.71 19.07 8.30
CA TYR A 103 5.07 19.35 7.85
C TYR A 103 5.20 19.46 6.33
N TYR A 104 4.10 19.41 5.58
CA TYR A 104 4.12 19.31 4.12
C TYR A 104 3.36 20.45 3.45
N ALA A 105 3.98 21.11 2.47
CA ALA A 105 3.32 22.05 1.58
C ALA A 105 3.16 21.47 0.16
N PRO A 106 1.93 21.45 -0.41
CA PRO A 106 1.65 20.89 -1.75
C PRO A 106 2.03 21.87 -2.88
N ALA A 107 3.30 22.26 -2.94
CA ALA A 107 3.86 23.12 -3.99
C ALA A 107 5.14 22.49 -4.55
N PRO A 108 5.33 22.40 -5.89
CA PRO A 108 6.48 21.72 -6.51
C PRO A 108 7.84 22.21 -5.97
N GLU A 109 7.96 23.51 -5.67
CA GLU A 109 9.20 24.12 -5.19
C GLU A 109 9.53 23.72 -3.74
N ARG A 110 8.56 23.18 -2.99
CA ARG A 110 8.68 22.85 -1.57
C ARG A 110 8.49 21.38 -1.27
N ALA A 111 7.57 20.69 -1.96
CA ALA A 111 7.11 19.34 -1.62
C ALA A 111 8.26 18.35 -1.41
N TYR A 112 9.21 18.29 -2.35
CA TYR A 112 10.38 17.42 -2.25
C TYR A 112 11.33 17.84 -1.12
N GLY A 113 11.57 19.14 -0.96
CA GLY A 113 12.41 19.67 0.13
C GLY A 113 11.80 19.41 1.52
N ASP A 114 10.48 19.53 1.64
CA ASP A 114 9.74 19.21 2.86
C ASP A 114 9.83 17.71 3.18
N MET A 115 9.86 16.81 2.18
CA MET A 115 10.16 15.38 2.38
C MET A 115 11.56 15.16 2.94
N LEU A 116 12.59 15.81 2.38
CA LEU A 116 13.95 15.72 2.91
C LEU A 116 14.06 16.26 4.35
N ASN A 117 13.37 17.36 4.63
CA ASN A 117 13.31 17.95 5.98
C ASN A 117 12.59 17.02 6.98
N LEU A 118 11.53 16.34 6.54
CA LEU A 118 10.81 15.34 7.33
C LEU A 118 11.71 14.15 7.68
N LEU A 119 12.57 13.73 6.75
CA LEU A 119 13.50 12.62 6.97
C LEU A 119 14.64 12.97 7.94
N SER A 120 15.12 14.22 7.90
CA SER A 120 16.36 14.63 8.59
C SER A 120 16.15 15.43 9.87
N ASN A 121 15.19 16.36 9.88
CA ASN A 121 15.09 17.37 10.94
C ASN A 121 13.85 17.19 11.84
N VAL A 122 12.82 16.49 11.38
CA VAL A 122 11.60 16.26 12.17
C VAL A 122 11.77 15.01 13.04
N THR A 123 11.60 15.16 14.36
CA THR A 123 11.67 14.03 15.29
C THR A 123 10.61 12.98 14.94
N PHE A 124 11.04 11.73 14.73
CA PHE A 124 10.21 10.63 14.22
C PHE A 124 9.58 10.88 12.84
N GLY A 125 10.01 11.88 12.07
CA GLY A 125 9.43 12.21 10.76
C GLY A 125 9.56 11.05 9.76
N LYS A 126 10.77 10.47 9.62
CA LYS A 126 11.00 9.24 8.84
C LYS A 126 10.09 8.10 9.29
N PHE A 127 9.98 7.86 10.60
CA PHE A 127 9.13 6.81 11.15
C PHE A 127 7.66 6.98 10.76
N PHE A 128 7.07 8.17 10.90
CA PHE A 128 5.68 8.41 10.51
C PHE A 128 5.46 8.28 9.00
N ARG A 129 6.43 8.73 8.19
CA ARG A 129 6.41 8.57 6.73
C ARG A 129 6.42 7.10 6.32
N ASP A 130 7.34 6.33 6.88
CA ASP A 130 7.51 4.91 6.57
C ASP A 130 6.30 4.10 7.08
N MET A 131 5.75 4.44 8.25
CA MET A 131 4.50 3.85 8.76
C MET A 131 3.30 4.14 7.86
N HIS A 132 3.16 5.38 7.35
CA HIS A 132 2.10 5.76 6.42
C HIS A 132 2.24 5.02 5.08
N ARG A 133 3.47 4.97 4.53
CA ARG A 133 3.71 4.23 3.29
C ARG A 133 3.44 2.73 3.46
N LEU A 134 3.94 2.12 4.53
CA LEU A 134 3.72 0.71 4.84
C LEU A 134 2.23 0.42 5.09
N GLY A 135 1.55 1.28 5.84
CA GLY A 135 0.12 1.12 6.14
C GLY A 135 -0.74 1.21 4.87
N ALA A 136 -0.42 2.11 3.93
CA ALA A 136 -1.06 2.15 2.62
C ALA A 136 -0.87 0.84 1.83
N GLU A 137 0.35 0.30 1.80
CA GLU A 137 0.64 -0.97 1.10
C GLU A 137 -0.10 -2.16 1.73
N LEU A 138 -0.07 -2.25 3.05
CA LEU A 138 -0.80 -3.28 3.80
C LEU A 138 -2.31 -3.12 3.62
N MET A 139 -2.83 -1.89 3.53
CA MET A 139 -4.26 -1.64 3.37
C MET A 139 -4.75 -2.17 2.03
N VAL A 140 -4.03 -1.91 0.94
CA VAL A 140 -4.37 -2.48 -0.38
C VAL A 140 -4.34 -4.00 -0.33
N ALA A 141 -3.27 -4.59 0.22
CA ALA A 141 -3.15 -6.05 0.33
C ALA A 141 -4.29 -6.67 1.16
N VAL A 142 -4.59 -6.09 2.34
CA VAL A 142 -5.65 -6.58 3.24
C VAL A 142 -7.03 -6.45 2.61
N VAL A 143 -7.32 -5.35 1.89
CA VAL A 143 -8.60 -5.17 1.21
C VAL A 143 -8.76 -6.16 0.06
N VAL A 144 -7.71 -6.39 -0.76
CA VAL A 144 -7.74 -7.41 -1.83
C VAL A 144 -7.94 -8.81 -1.25
N LEU A 145 -7.21 -9.16 -0.18
CA LEU A 145 -7.40 -10.43 0.53
C LEU A 145 -8.80 -10.55 1.13
N HIS A 146 -9.37 -9.45 1.65
CA HIS A 146 -10.72 -9.42 2.17
C HIS A 146 -11.74 -9.74 1.08
N MET A 147 -11.61 -9.10 -0.09
CA MET A 147 -12.45 -9.35 -1.27
C MET A 147 -12.32 -10.82 -1.71
N GLY A 148 -11.10 -11.34 -1.80
CA GLY A 148 -10.84 -12.75 -2.11
C GLY A 148 -11.49 -13.70 -1.12
N ARG A 149 -11.34 -13.47 0.19
CA ARG A 149 -11.98 -14.28 1.24
C ARG A 149 -13.49 -14.29 1.08
N VAL A 150 -14.12 -13.13 0.91
CA VAL A 150 -15.58 -13.01 0.75
C VAL A 150 -16.05 -13.72 -0.51
N TYR A 151 -15.27 -13.64 -1.60
CA TYR A 151 -15.53 -14.35 -2.84
C TYR A 151 -15.47 -15.88 -2.66
N PHE A 152 -14.34 -16.41 -2.19
CA PHE A 152 -14.15 -17.87 -2.08
C PHE A 152 -15.04 -18.52 -1.01
N THR A 153 -15.44 -17.77 0.02
CA THR A 153 -16.41 -18.26 1.03
C THR A 153 -17.87 -18.10 0.61
N GLY A 154 -18.17 -17.39 -0.48
CA GLY A 154 -19.54 -17.14 -0.96
C GLY A 154 -20.32 -16.22 -0.02
N ALA A 155 -19.63 -15.43 0.79
CA ALA A 155 -20.24 -14.56 1.79
C ALA A 155 -21.01 -13.39 1.17
N TYR A 156 -20.78 -13.08 -0.11
CA TYR A 156 -21.52 -12.07 -0.89
C TYR A 156 -22.94 -12.50 -1.30
N LYS A 157 -23.27 -13.80 -1.25
CA LYS A 157 -24.59 -14.31 -1.64
C LYS A 157 -25.70 -13.76 -0.73
N LYS A 158 -26.95 -13.84 -1.20
CA LYS A 158 -28.16 -13.34 -0.51
C LYS A 158 -28.13 -13.63 1.00
N PRO A 159 -28.32 -12.64 1.89
CA PRO A 159 -28.81 -11.28 1.63
C PRO A 159 -27.71 -10.20 1.52
N ARG A 160 -26.43 -10.57 1.27
CA ARG A 160 -25.29 -9.64 1.38
C ARG A 160 -24.82 -9.03 0.05
N GLU A 161 -25.67 -9.02 -0.99
CA GLU A 161 -25.31 -8.55 -2.33
C GLU A 161 -24.96 -7.05 -2.31
N PHE A 162 -25.74 -6.23 -1.61
CA PHE A 162 -25.46 -4.80 -1.48
C PHE A 162 -24.22 -4.53 -0.62
N THR A 163 -23.96 -5.35 0.40
CA THR A 163 -22.73 -5.28 1.20
C THR A 163 -21.51 -5.53 0.32
N TRP A 164 -21.59 -6.47 -0.62
CA TRP A 164 -20.53 -6.70 -1.61
C TRP A 164 -20.31 -5.49 -2.51
N LEU A 165 -21.36 -4.88 -3.04
CA LEU A 165 -21.25 -3.67 -3.87
C LEU A 165 -20.55 -2.53 -3.12
N THR A 166 -20.94 -2.27 -1.87
CA THR A 166 -20.25 -1.25 -1.04
C THR A 166 -18.78 -1.61 -0.79
N GLY A 167 -18.45 -2.90 -0.64
CA GLY A 167 -17.07 -3.37 -0.55
C GLY A 167 -16.26 -3.16 -1.84
N ALA A 168 -16.87 -3.39 -3.01
CA ALA A 168 -16.23 -3.13 -4.30
C ALA A 168 -15.97 -1.64 -4.52
N ILE A 169 -16.89 -0.77 -4.09
CA ILE A 169 -16.67 0.69 -4.11
C ILE A 169 -15.53 1.08 -3.15
N LEU A 170 -15.47 0.49 -1.95
CA LEU A 170 -14.37 0.71 -1.01
C LEU A 170 -13.02 0.23 -1.55
N LEU A 171 -12.98 -0.86 -2.32
CA LEU A 171 -11.78 -1.29 -3.03
C LEU A 171 -11.29 -0.19 -3.99
N LEU A 172 -12.17 0.39 -4.81
CA LEU A 172 -11.79 1.51 -5.68
C LEU A 172 -11.29 2.72 -4.88
N ILE A 173 -12.01 3.12 -3.83
CA ILE A 173 -11.60 4.25 -2.99
C ILE A 173 -10.21 3.99 -2.39
N THR A 174 -9.93 2.76 -1.95
CA THR A 174 -8.61 2.36 -1.41
C THR A 174 -7.50 2.50 -2.47
N LEU A 175 -7.75 2.03 -3.69
CA LEU A 175 -6.81 2.16 -4.81
C LEU A 175 -6.56 3.64 -5.17
N PHE A 176 -7.61 4.46 -5.21
CA PHE A 176 -7.49 5.90 -5.47
C PHE A 176 -6.81 6.66 -4.32
N LEU A 177 -7.04 6.27 -3.06
CA LEU A 177 -6.32 6.83 -1.91
C LEU A 177 -4.82 6.57 -2.06
N SER A 178 -4.43 5.32 -2.33
CA SER A 178 -3.02 4.98 -2.49
C SER A 178 -2.38 5.68 -3.71
N PHE A 179 -3.08 5.70 -4.85
CA PHE A 179 -2.61 6.38 -6.06
C PHE A 179 -2.44 7.90 -5.88
N SER A 180 -3.42 8.55 -5.25
CA SER A 180 -3.38 10.00 -5.06
C SER A 180 -2.30 10.45 -4.07
N GLY A 181 -2.06 9.65 -3.03
CA GLY A 181 -0.97 9.88 -2.07
C GLY A 181 0.42 9.64 -2.68
N TYR A 182 0.51 8.75 -3.67
CA TYR A 182 1.76 8.40 -4.35
C TYR A 182 2.44 9.61 -4.99
N LEU A 183 1.68 10.61 -5.48
CA LEU A 183 2.23 11.83 -6.10
C LEU A 183 2.92 12.77 -5.10
N LEU A 184 2.50 12.75 -3.84
CA LEU A 184 2.80 13.82 -2.88
C LEU A 184 4.30 13.98 -2.54
N PRO A 185 5.13 12.93 -2.50
CA PRO A 185 6.57 13.10 -2.30
C PRO A 185 7.25 13.96 -3.38
N TRP A 186 6.64 14.07 -4.57
CA TRP A 186 7.14 14.86 -5.70
C TRP A 186 8.54 14.44 -6.17
N ASP A 187 8.79 13.14 -6.14
CA ASP A 187 9.97 12.51 -6.72
C ASP A 187 9.71 12.01 -8.15
N GLN A 188 10.76 11.54 -8.81
CA GLN A 188 10.73 11.11 -10.21
C GLN A 188 9.74 9.97 -10.48
N LEU A 189 9.85 8.87 -9.74
CA LEU A 189 8.90 7.75 -9.83
C LEU A 189 7.45 8.18 -9.61
N ALA A 190 7.17 8.96 -8.56
CA ALA A 190 5.83 9.45 -8.26
C ALA A 190 5.26 10.30 -9.41
N TYR A 191 6.03 11.29 -9.87
CA TYR A 191 5.60 12.22 -10.91
C TYR A 191 5.27 11.49 -12.22
N TRP A 192 6.15 10.60 -12.67
CA TRP A 192 5.96 9.89 -13.93
C TRP A 192 4.91 8.78 -13.84
N ALA A 193 4.84 8.04 -12.72
CA ALA A 193 3.79 7.05 -12.52
C ALA A 193 2.39 7.68 -12.57
N VAL A 194 2.20 8.85 -11.95
CA VAL A 194 0.91 9.54 -11.99
C VAL A 194 0.67 10.25 -13.33
N THR A 195 1.71 10.73 -14.00
CA THR A 195 1.60 11.23 -15.38
C THR A 195 1.12 10.13 -16.34
N ILE A 196 1.64 8.91 -16.23
CA ILE A 196 1.18 7.76 -17.02
C ILE A 196 -0.27 7.39 -16.62
N GLY A 197 -0.57 7.31 -15.32
CA GLY A 197 -1.92 6.95 -14.86
C GLY A 197 -2.99 7.98 -15.27
N THR A 198 -2.68 9.27 -15.27
CA THR A 198 -3.62 10.32 -15.70
C THR A 198 -3.75 10.42 -17.22
N SER A 199 -2.70 10.09 -17.98
CA SER A 199 -2.81 10.03 -19.46
C SER A 199 -3.68 8.87 -19.94
N MET A 200 -3.85 7.82 -19.13
CA MET A 200 -4.87 6.79 -19.37
C MET A 200 -6.29 7.35 -19.19
N ALA A 201 -6.51 8.25 -18.22
CA ALA A 201 -7.82 8.86 -18.03
C ALA A 201 -8.24 9.70 -19.25
N GLU A 202 -7.28 10.31 -19.94
CA GLU A 202 -7.51 10.98 -21.23
C GLU A 202 -8.07 10.04 -22.30
N ALA A 203 -7.68 8.76 -22.27
CA ALA A 203 -8.16 7.75 -23.20
C ALA A 203 -9.60 7.29 -22.89
N ALA A 204 -10.24 7.78 -21.81
CA ALA A 204 -11.62 7.43 -21.51
C ALA A 204 -12.59 7.99 -22.57
N PRO A 205 -13.56 7.17 -23.03
CA PRO A 205 -14.52 7.64 -24.01
C PRO A 205 -15.38 8.77 -23.42
N LEU A 206 -15.77 9.72 -24.27
CA LEU A 206 -16.61 10.89 -24.00
C LEU A 206 -15.91 12.04 -23.26
N PHE A 207 -15.50 11.86 -22.01
CA PHE A 207 -15.07 12.95 -21.13
C PHE A 207 -13.60 12.82 -20.67
N GLY A 208 -12.79 12.04 -21.37
CA GLY A 208 -11.40 11.77 -20.98
C GLY A 208 -10.54 13.03 -20.92
N ASN A 209 -10.64 13.89 -21.93
CA ASN A 209 -9.88 15.14 -21.99
C ASN A 209 -10.25 16.09 -20.85
N GLU A 210 -11.54 16.27 -20.60
CA GLU A 210 -12.06 17.13 -19.53
C GLU A 210 -11.69 16.58 -18.15
N ALA A 211 -11.77 15.26 -17.96
CA ALA A 211 -11.34 14.61 -16.72
C ALA A 211 -9.83 14.78 -16.49
N ASN A 212 -9.01 14.61 -17.53
CA ASN A 212 -7.57 14.78 -17.43
C ASN A 212 -7.19 16.23 -17.10
N LEU A 213 -7.78 17.21 -17.81
CA LEU A 213 -7.59 18.64 -17.53
C LEU A 213 -8.06 19.02 -16.13
N LEU A 214 -9.18 18.45 -15.65
CA LEU A 214 -9.66 18.69 -14.29
C LEU A 214 -8.68 18.16 -13.25
N LEU A 215 -8.14 16.96 -13.45
CA LEU A 215 -7.20 16.32 -12.52
C LEU A 215 -5.83 17.01 -12.51
N ARG A 216 -5.25 17.29 -13.69
CA ARG A 216 -3.93 17.91 -13.83
C ARG A 216 -3.96 19.42 -13.61
N GLY A 217 -5.06 20.07 -13.93
CA GLY A 217 -5.18 21.53 -13.93
C GLY A 217 -4.45 22.25 -15.05
N ALA A 218 -3.77 21.50 -15.92
CA ALA A 218 -3.00 21.95 -17.08
C ALA A 218 -2.80 20.74 -18.01
N GLN A 219 -2.05 20.91 -19.11
CA GLN A 219 -1.69 19.78 -19.99
C GLN A 219 -0.80 18.76 -19.25
N ASP A 220 0.17 19.25 -18.49
CA ASP A 220 1.06 18.44 -17.65
C ASP A 220 0.77 18.64 -16.17
N ILE A 221 1.16 17.64 -15.37
CA ILE A 221 1.08 17.74 -13.91
C ILE A 221 2.07 18.82 -13.46
N SER A 222 1.56 19.81 -12.74
CA SER A 222 2.34 20.92 -12.19
C SER A 222 1.78 21.31 -10.83
N ALA A 223 2.04 22.53 -10.36
CA ALA A 223 1.53 23.04 -9.08
C ALA A 223 0.00 22.85 -8.92
N GLY A 224 -0.77 23.11 -9.98
CA GLY A 224 -2.21 22.91 -9.97
C GLY A 224 -2.62 21.44 -9.80
N GLY A 225 -1.88 20.51 -10.41
CA GLY A 225 -2.13 19.08 -10.30
C GLY A 225 -1.79 18.56 -8.91
N LEU A 226 -0.61 18.94 -8.40
CA LEU A 226 -0.17 18.56 -7.05
C LEU A 226 -1.17 19.00 -5.98
N LEU A 227 -1.63 20.25 -6.02
CA LEU A 227 -2.62 20.76 -5.07
C LEU A 227 -3.94 19.96 -5.13
N ARG A 228 -4.42 19.62 -6.33
CA ARG A 228 -5.66 18.85 -6.50
C ARG A 228 -5.52 17.43 -5.97
N PHE A 229 -4.41 16.77 -6.27
CA PHE A 229 -4.11 15.43 -5.75
C PHE A 229 -3.98 15.44 -4.22
N TYR A 230 -3.34 16.47 -3.65
CA TYR A 230 -3.30 16.67 -2.21
C TYR A 230 -4.70 16.84 -1.60
N LEU A 231 -5.55 17.70 -2.15
CA LEU A 231 -6.94 17.86 -1.69
C LEU A 231 -7.77 16.58 -1.84
N LEU A 232 -7.57 15.86 -2.95
CA LEU A 232 -8.22 14.57 -3.19
C LEU A 232 -7.82 13.54 -2.13
N HIS A 233 -6.52 13.42 -1.86
CA HIS A 233 -5.95 12.44 -0.96
C HIS A 233 -6.23 12.73 0.52
N VAL A 234 -6.10 13.98 0.95
CA VAL A 234 -6.17 14.36 2.37
C VAL A 234 -7.60 14.64 2.84
N PHE A 235 -8.48 15.09 1.94
CA PHE A 235 -9.84 15.51 2.30
C PHE A 235 -10.93 14.68 1.62
N PHE A 236 -11.03 14.73 0.29
CA PHE A 236 -12.21 14.18 -0.41
C PHE A 236 -12.31 12.65 -0.32
N LEU A 237 -11.22 11.93 -0.64
CA LEU A 237 -11.23 10.46 -0.61
C LEU A 237 -11.35 9.90 0.81
N PRO A 238 -10.68 10.43 1.84
CA PRO A 238 -10.90 9.97 3.21
C PRO A 238 -12.33 10.20 3.69
N LEU A 239 -12.95 11.33 3.34
CA LEU A 239 -14.35 11.59 3.67
C LEU A 239 -15.29 10.60 2.98
N LEU A 240 -15.04 10.31 1.69
CA LEU A 240 -15.80 9.32 0.94
C LEU A 240 -15.60 7.90 1.50
N ALA A 241 -14.37 7.55 1.90
CA ALA A 241 -14.06 6.30 2.57
C ALA A 241 -14.84 6.19 3.89
N ILE A 242 -14.85 7.23 4.73
CA ILE A 242 -15.62 7.25 5.98
C ILE A 242 -17.11 7.02 5.72
N LEU A 243 -17.68 7.68 4.70
CA LEU A 243 -19.09 7.50 4.32
C LEU A 243 -19.38 6.04 3.93
N PHE A 244 -18.60 5.47 3.00
CA PHE A 244 -18.84 4.10 2.53
C PHE A 244 -18.47 3.04 3.57
N ILE A 245 -17.44 3.25 4.40
CA ILE A 245 -17.13 2.41 5.56
C ILE A 245 -18.34 2.41 6.50
N SER A 246 -18.94 3.58 6.78
CA SER A 246 -20.11 3.67 7.65
C SER A 246 -21.30 2.88 7.10
N ILE A 247 -21.59 3.01 5.81
CA ILE A 247 -22.67 2.24 5.14
C ILE A 247 -22.37 0.74 5.17
N HIS A 248 -21.16 0.35 4.77
CA HIS A 248 -20.72 -1.04 4.73
C HIS A 248 -20.78 -1.69 6.11
N TYR A 249 -20.23 -0.99 7.12
CA TYR A 249 -20.18 -1.46 8.49
C TYR A 249 -21.58 -1.53 9.11
N TYR A 250 -22.48 -0.59 8.78
CA TYR A 250 -23.88 -0.66 9.20
C TYR A 250 -24.56 -1.92 8.66
N LYS A 251 -24.40 -2.25 7.37
CA LYS A 251 -24.97 -3.48 6.77
C LYS A 251 -24.40 -4.75 7.40
N VAL A 252 -23.08 -4.80 7.61
CA VAL A 252 -22.41 -5.93 8.26
C VAL A 252 -22.85 -6.07 9.73
N SER A 253 -22.96 -4.96 10.45
CA SER A 253 -23.22 -4.98 11.89
C SER A 253 -24.70 -5.15 12.24
N ARG A 254 -25.59 -4.40 11.58
CA ARG A 254 -26.99 -4.27 12.00
C ARG A 254 -27.94 -5.18 11.23
N GLU A 255 -27.68 -5.44 9.94
CA GLU A 255 -28.64 -6.16 9.11
C GLU A 255 -28.28 -7.64 8.90
N HIS A 256 -27.05 -7.94 8.50
CA HIS A 256 -26.73 -9.29 7.99
C HIS A 256 -25.73 -10.08 8.83
N SER A 257 -25.11 -9.44 9.82
CA SER A 257 -23.97 -10.00 10.58
C SER A 257 -22.78 -10.39 9.69
N ILE A 258 -21.64 -10.62 10.32
CA ILE A 258 -20.50 -11.27 9.65
C ILE A 258 -20.90 -12.71 9.31
N SER A 259 -20.56 -13.17 8.11
CA SER A 259 -20.82 -14.55 7.67
C SER A 259 -20.23 -15.58 8.62
N LEU A 260 -20.89 -16.73 8.74
CA LEU A 260 -20.34 -17.89 9.42
C LEU A 260 -19.63 -18.80 8.40
N PRO A 261 -18.80 -19.76 8.85
CA PRO A 261 -18.33 -20.82 7.97
C PRO A 261 -19.51 -21.50 7.26
N ALA A 262 -19.40 -21.73 5.94
CA ALA A 262 -20.51 -22.20 5.10
C ALA A 262 -21.26 -23.43 5.66
N PRO A 263 -20.60 -24.47 6.22
CA PRO A 263 -21.32 -25.60 6.81
C PRO A 263 -22.21 -25.23 8.00
N ILE A 264 -21.85 -24.19 8.75
CA ILE A 264 -22.63 -23.67 9.87
C ILE A 264 -23.79 -22.82 9.36
N GLU A 265 -23.53 -21.90 8.42
CA GLU A 265 -24.55 -20.98 7.89
C GLU A 265 -25.67 -21.72 7.15
N GLU A 266 -25.33 -22.82 6.45
CA GLU A 266 -26.30 -23.70 5.77
C GLU A 266 -26.85 -24.84 6.64
N LYS A 267 -26.43 -24.92 7.91
CA LYS A 267 -26.85 -25.97 8.85
C LYS A 267 -26.55 -27.40 8.35
N THR A 268 -25.45 -27.59 7.64
CA THR A 268 -24.99 -28.91 7.17
C THR A 268 -23.95 -29.55 8.11
N ALA A 269 -23.37 -28.77 9.02
CA ALA A 269 -22.49 -29.25 10.07
C ALA A 269 -23.24 -29.98 11.21
N PRO A 270 -22.56 -30.78 12.04
CA PRO A 270 -23.15 -31.38 13.23
C PRO A 270 -23.80 -30.33 14.15
N PRO A 271 -24.96 -30.63 14.78
CA PRO A 271 -25.70 -29.68 15.61
C PRO A 271 -24.88 -29.04 16.73
N GLU A 272 -23.97 -29.78 17.34
CA GLU A 272 -23.09 -29.27 18.41
C GLU A 272 -22.16 -28.15 17.91
N LYS A 273 -21.57 -28.32 16.71
CA LYS A 273 -20.71 -27.30 16.10
C LYS A 273 -21.50 -26.05 15.74
N ILE A 274 -22.74 -26.21 15.26
CA ILE A 274 -23.64 -25.08 14.98
C ILE A 274 -23.96 -24.34 16.27
N LYS A 275 -24.31 -25.06 17.34
CA LYS A 275 -24.60 -24.46 18.65
C LYS A 275 -23.41 -23.69 19.21
N ALA A 276 -22.20 -24.23 19.10
CA ALA A 276 -20.98 -23.54 19.52
C ALA A 276 -20.74 -22.26 18.69
N ALA A 277 -20.79 -22.36 17.36
CA ALA A 277 -20.54 -21.22 16.47
C ALA A 277 -21.61 -20.11 16.56
N THR A 278 -22.85 -20.45 16.93
CA THR A 278 -23.96 -19.48 17.09
C THR A 278 -24.07 -18.90 18.50
N ARG A 279 -23.21 -19.31 19.43
CA ARG A 279 -23.12 -18.70 20.77
C ARG A 279 -22.84 -17.20 20.64
N ARG A 280 -23.45 -16.41 21.52
CA ARG A 280 -23.26 -14.96 21.58
C ARG A 280 -21.98 -14.62 22.33
N ILE A 281 -21.17 -13.75 21.74
CA ILE A 281 -20.04 -13.08 22.38
C ILE A 281 -20.39 -11.60 22.45
N ASP A 282 -20.33 -11.01 23.65
CA ASP A 282 -20.64 -9.60 23.83
C ASP A 282 -19.51 -8.71 23.27
N LEU A 283 -19.86 -7.53 22.77
CA LEU A 283 -18.86 -6.55 22.32
C LEU A 283 -17.92 -6.16 23.48
N ILE A 284 -18.50 -5.88 24.65
CA ILE A 284 -17.78 -5.48 25.85
C ILE A 284 -17.95 -6.57 26.91
N PRO A 285 -16.87 -7.10 27.50
CA PRO A 285 -15.46 -6.79 27.23
C PRO A 285 -14.83 -7.66 26.12
N ASP A 286 -15.46 -8.77 25.76
CA ASP A 286 -14.79 -9.90 25.10
C ASP A 286 -14.25 -9.56 23.71
N LEU A 287 -15.10 -9.08 22.80
CA LEU A 287 -14.66 -8.77 21.45
C LEU A 287 -13.75 -7.52 21.41
N LEU A 288 -14.09 -6.48 22.18
CA LEU A 288 -13.35 -5.23 22.21
C LEU A 288 -11.92 -5.43 22.72
N THR A 289 -11.73 -6.20 23.80
CA THR A 289 -10.38 -6.50 24.31
C THR A 289 -9.58 -7.32 23.30
N SER A 290 -10.21 -8.29 22.63
CA SER A 290 -9.59 -9.04 21.55
C SER A 290 -9.16 -8.13 20.40
N GLU A 291 -10.02 -7.22 19.93
CA GLU A 291 -9.69 -6.28 18.85
C GLU A 291 -8.58 -5.30 19.25
N LEU A 292 -8.57 -4.79 20.48
CA LEU A 292 -7.48 -3.95 20.99
C LEU A 292 -6.15 -4.71 21.02
N MET A 293 -6.17 -5.98 21.43
CA MET A 293 -4.98 -6.85 21.37
C MET A 293 -4.48 -7.00 19.93
N TRP A 294 -5.36 -7.27 18.97
CA TRP A 294 -4.96 -7.41 17.56
C TRP A 294 -4.48 -6.08 16.94
N ALA A 295 -5.08 -4.95 17.32
CA ALA A 295 -4.58 -3.63 16.92
C ALA A 295 -3.17 -3.37 17.49
N ALA A 296 -2.94 -3.69 18.77
CA ALA A 296 -1.63 -3.54 19.40
C ALA A 296 -0.57 -4.43 18.74
N ILE A 297 -0.92 -5.69 18.43
CA ILE A 297 -0.04 -6.60 17.66
C ILE A 297 0.22 -6.04 16.27
N GLY A 298 -0.81 -5.53 15.58
CA GLY A 298 -0.67 -4.92 14.25
C GLY A 298 0.28 -3.74 14.25
N VAL A 299 0.12 -2.80 15.20
CA VAL A 299 1.04 -1.66 15.36
C VAL A 299 2.45 -2.15 15.69
N ALA A 300 2.61 -3.11 16.61
CA ALA A 300 3.92 -3.64 16.96
C ALA A 300 4.63 -4.28 15.76
N VAL A 301 3.92 -5.06 14.95
CA VAL A 301 4.48 -5.65 13.72
C VAL A 301 4.88 -4.56 12.73
N MET A 302 4.04 -3.55 12.49
CA MET A 302 4.38 -2.45 11.59
C MET A 302 5.61 -1.67 12.08
N VAL A 303 5.71 -1.40 13.38
CA VAL A 303 6.87 -0.74 13.99
C VAL A 303 8.14 -1.55 13.77
N VAL A 304 8.10 -2.87 14.00
CA VAL A 304 9.26 -3.75 13.75
C VAL A 304 9.61 -3.78 12.26
N MET A 305 8.62 -3.81 11.36
CA MET A 305 8.87 -3.76 9.92
C MET A 305 9.56 -2.46 9.52
N VAL A 306 9.05 -1.31 9.95
CA VAL A 306 9.66 0.01 9.64
C VAL A 306 11.04 0.17 10.29
N ALA A 307 11.26 -0.42 11.46
CA ALA A 307 12.54 -0.31 12.15
C ALA A 307 13.66 -1.15 11.52
N PHE A 308 13.34 -2.27 10.86
CA PHE A 308 14.37 -3.24 10.43
C PHE A 308 14.29 -3.69 8.97
N TRP A 309 13.14 -3.56 8.30
CA TRP A 309 12.91 -4.21 6.99
C TRP A 309 12.22 -3.34 5.94
N PHE A 310 11.67 -2.18 6.30
CA PHE A 310 10.89 -1.36 5.40
C PHE A 310 11.24 0.12 5.53
N GLU A 311 11.60 0.72 4.40
CA GLU A 311 11.80 2.15 4.26
C GLU A 311 11.00 2.62 3.05
N ALA A 312 10.30 3.75 3.17
CA ALA A 312 9.56 4.28 2.04
C ALA A 312 10.56 4.87 1.02
N PRO A 313 10.51 4.44 -0.25
CA PRO A 313 11.42 4.96 -1.27
C PRO A 313 11.19 6.46 -1.48
N LEU A 314 12.26 7.22 -1.66
CA LEU A 314 12.25 8.61 -2.10
C LEU A 314 13.30 8.75 -3.19
N GLU A 315 12.88 8.97 -4.42
CA GLU A 315 13.80 9.18 -5.55
C GLU A 315 14.30 10.62 -5.62
N HIS A 316 14.97 11.02 -6.71
CA HIS A 316 15.36 12.41 -6.90
C HIS A 316 14.14 13.29 -7.15
N HIS A 317 14.31 14.59 -6.91
CA HIS A 317 13.29 15.59 -7.21
C HIS A 317 12.83 15.43 -8.67
N SER A 318 11.52 15.37 -8.89
CA SER A 318 10.91 15.24 -10.21
C SER A 318 11.49 16.25 -11.22
N ASN A 319 11.82 15.76 -12.41
CA ASN A 319 12.18 16.57 -13.56
C ASN A 319 11.22 16.25 -14.71
N PRO A 320 10.24 17.14 -15.00
CA PRO A 320 9.28 16.96 -16.08
C PRO A 320 9.91 16.81 -17.48
N LEU A 321 11.17 17.24 -17.66
CA LEU A 321 11.89 17.17 -18.93
C LEU A 321 12.71 15.87 -19.07
N LYS A 322 12.75 15.03 -18.04
CA LYS A 322 13.51 13.78 -18.05
C LYS A 322 12.69 12.62 -17.50
N THR A 323 12.16 11.81 -18.41
CA THR A 323 11.47 10.56 -18.09
C THR A 323 12.48 9.47 -17.72
N PRO A 324 12.38 8.83 -16.55
CA PRO A 324 13.21 7.68 -16.20
C PRO A 324 13.00 6.56 -17.20
N LEU A 325 14.10 5.89 -17.58
CA LEU A 325 14.06 4.78 -18.54
C LEU A 325 13.04 3.70 -18.14
N HIS A 326 13.07 3.31 -16.86
CA HIS A 326 12.20 2.27 -16.32
C HIS A 326 11.26 2.84 -15.27
N THR A 327 10.17 3.47 -15.72
CA THR A 327 9.09 3.92 -14.83
C THR A 327 8.10 2.79 -14.57
N VAL A 328 7.78 2.53 -13.30
CA VAL A 328 6.85 1.46 -12.89
C VAL A 328 5.66 2.02 -12.13
N ALA A 329 4.48 1.46 -12.36
CA ALA A 329 3.34 1.70 -11.51
C ALA A 329 3.55 1.03 -10.13
N PRO A 330 2.83 1.47 -9.09
CA PRO A 330 2.71 0.71 -7.85
C PRO A 330 2.27 -0.74 -8.11
N TRP A 331 2.73 -1.70 -7.28
CA TRP A 331 2.58 -3.13 -7.56
C TRP A 331 1.13 -3.59 -7.79
N TYR A 332 0.17 -2.96 -7.11
CA TYR A 332 -1.26 -3.25 -7.24
C TYR A 332 -1.87 -2.77 -8.57
N PHE A 333 -1.10 -2.02 -9.38
CA PHE A 333 -1.45 -1.62 -10.75
C PHE A 333 -0.57 -2.26 -11.83
N TRP A 334 0.39 -3.12 -11.46
CA TRP A 334 1.21 -3.82 -12.46
C TRP A 334 0.38 -4.59 -13.47
N TRP A 335 -0.75 -5.18 -13.08
CA TRP A 335 -1.63 -5.87 -14.03
C TRP A 335 -2.18 -4.94 -15.12
N ILE A 336 -2.47 -3.66 -14.81
CA ILE A 336 -2.88 -2.68 -15.83
C ILE A 336 -1.69 -2.32 -16.71
N GLN A 337 -0.53 -2.08 -16.11
CA GLN A 337 0.71 -1.82 -16.87
C GLN A 337 1.05 -2.97 -17.82
N GLY A 338 0.86 -4.22 -17.40
CA GLY A 338 1.04 -5.39 -18.25
C GLY A 338 0.03 -5.45 -19.39
N MET A 339 -1.24 -5.10 -19.13
CA MET A 339 -2.24 -4.99 -20.20
C MET A 339 -1.89 -3.91 -21.23
N LEU A 340 -1.33 -2.78 -20.81
CA LEU A 340 -0.90 -1.71 -21.72
C LEU A 340 0.21 -2.14 -22.69
N LYS A 341 0.98 -3.19 -22.37
CA LYS A 341 1.97 -3.76 -23.29
C LYS A 341 1.34 -4.65 -24.37
N LEU A 342 0.07 -5.04 -24.22
CA LEU A 342 -0.64 -5.93 -25.14
C LEU A 342 -1.43 -5.22 -26.23
N GLY A 343 -1.63 -3.90 -26.13
CA GLY A 343 -2.44 -3.18 -27.10
C GLY A 343 -2.68 -1.73 -26.73
N ASP A 344 -3.66 -1.11 -27.42
CA ASP A 344 -3.96 0.32 -27.26
C ASP A 344 -4.43 0.69 -25.85
N LYS A 345 -4.03 1.89 -25.41
CA LYS A 345 -4.31 2.43 -24.07
C LYS A 345 -5.80 2.58 -23.76
N THR A 346 -6.65 2.85 -24.75
CA THR A 346 -8.10 2.99 -24.58
C THR A 346 -8.73 1.65 -24.23
N LEU A 347 -8.39 0.61 -25.00
CA LEU A 347 -8.95 -0.72 -24.80
C LEU A 347 -8.37 -1.38 -23.54
N MET A 348 -7.04 -1.44 -23.44
CA MET A 348 -6.34 -2.18 -22.40
C MET A 348 -6.26 -1.42 -21.08
N GLY A 349 -6.16 -0.08 -21.12
CA GLY A 349 -6.02 0.75 -19.92
C GLY A 349 -7.35 1.25 -19.34
N VAL A 350 -8.41 1.37 -20.16
CA VAL A 350 -9.69 1.97 -19.71
C VAL A 350 -10.86 1.01 -19.85
N ILE A 351 -11.17 0.55 -21.07
CA ILE A 351 -12.40 -0.22 -21.33
C ILE A 351 -12.38 -1.56 -20.60
N LEU A 352 -11.32 -2.37 -20.78
CA LEU A 352 -11.24 -3.69 -20.16
C LEU A 352 -11.16 -3.62 -18.62
N PRO A 353 -10.30 -2.78 -18.00
CA PRO A 353 -10.32 -2.60 -16.54
C PRO A 353 -11.69 -2.18 -15.99
N THR A 354 -12.41 -1.30 -16.71
CA THR A 354 -13.76 -0.89 -16.34
C THR A 354 -14.74 -2.06 -16.40
N ILE A 355 -14.72 -2.84 -17.48
CA ILE A 355 -15.56 -4.06 -17.61
C ILE A 355 -15.23 -5.05 -16.50
N MET A 356 -13.94 -5.29 -16.21
CA MET A 356 -13.51 -6.19 -15.15
C MET A 356 -14.02 -5.73 -13.78
N PHE A 357 -13.96 -4.43 -13.49
CA PHE A 357 -14.51 -3.88 -12.25
C PHE A 357 -16.04 -4.01 -12.17
N LEU A 358 -16.75 -3.77 -13.28
CA LEU A 358 -18.20 -3.98 -13.35
C LEU A 358 -18.56 -5.46 -13.11
N LEU A 359 -17.79 -6.39 -13.67
CA LEU A 359 -17.96 -7.82 -13.41
C LEU A 359 -17.76 -8.16 -11.93
N VAL A 360 -16.77 -7.56 -11.26
CA VAL A 360 -16.59 -7.69 -9.81
C VAL A 360 -17.84 -7.20 -9.08
N CYS A 361 -18.38 -6.03 -9.41
CA CYS A 361 -19.62 -5.52 -8.79
C CYS A 361 -20.82 -6.46 -9.00
N LEU A 362 -20.87 -7.12 -10.15
CA LEU A 362 -21.99 -7.98 -10.55
C LEU A 362 -21.87 -9.44 -10.08
N VAL A 363 -20.77 -9.84 -9.43
CA VAL A 363 -20.56 -11.21 -8.91
C VAL A 363 -21.78 -11.81 -8.18
N PRO A 364 -22.47 -11.11 -7.25
CA PRO A 364 -23.61 -11.69 -6.54
C PRO A 364 -24.79 -12.03 -7.46
N TYR A 365 -24.92 -11.32 -8.58
CA TYR A 365 -26.00 -11.47 -9.55
C TYR A 365 -25.65 -12.47 -10.65
N THR A 366 -24.37 -12.54 -11.05
CA THR A 366 -23.90 -13.52 -12.04
C THR A 366 -23.68 -14.91 -11.42
N ASP A 367 -23.42 -14.99 -10.11
CA ASP A 367 -23.38 -16.23 -9.34
C ASP A 367 -24.72 -16.56 -8.64
N ASP A 368 -25.82 -16.40 -9.38
CA ASP A 368 -27.18 -16.82 -9.01
C ASP A 368 -27.65 -17.91 -10.00
N PRO A 369 -28.13 -19.08 -9.53
CA PRO A 369 -28.64 -20.13 -10.41
C PRO A 369 -29.79 -19.72 -11.33
N ASN A 370 -30.51 -18.63 -11.01
CA ASN A 370 -31.54 -18.09 -11.90
C ASN A 370 -30.95 -17.42 -13.15
N PHE A 371 -29.69 -17.00 -13.09
CA PHE A 371 -28.97 -16.34 -14.18
C PHE A 371 -27.95 -17.28 -14.85
N ASN A 372 -27.21 -18.06 -14.05
CA ASN A 372 -26.18 -18.98 -14.53
C ASN A 372 -26.48 -20.43 -14.08
N PRO A 373 -26.76 -21.37 -15.00
CA PRO A 373 -27.09 -22.76 -14.64
C PRO A 373 -25.93 -23.52 -13.96
N PHE A 374 -24.69 -23.03 -14.08
CA PHE A 374 -23.52 -23.61 -13.40
C PHE A 374 -23.31 -23.06 -11.98
N SER A 375 -24.07 -22.03 -11.59
CA SER A 375 -24.03 -21.45 -10.25
C SER A 375 -24.89 -22.21 -9.25
N HIS A 376 -24.51 -22.14 -7.97
CA HIS A 376 -25.21 -22.84 -6.90
C HIS A 376 -25.61 -21.87 -5.79
N THR A 377 -26.79 -22.07 -5.19
CA THR A 377 -27.24 -21.30 -4.01
C THR A 377 -26.39 -21.52 -2.75
N SER A 378 -25.67 -22.65 -2.69
CA SER A 378 -24.83 -23.02 -1.55
C SER A 378 -23.54 -22.19 -1.58
N ARG A 379 -23.07 -21.82 -0.39
CA ARG A 379 -21.78 -21.22 -0.03
C ARG A 379 -20.67 -22.27 0.15
N LEU A 380 -21.01 -23.56 0.23
CA LEU A 380 -20.02 -24.63 0.35
C LEU A 380 -19.07 -24.62 -0.85
N GLY A 381 -17.76 -24.50 -0.57
CA GLY A 381 -16.74 -24.47 -1.62
C GLY A 381 -16.75 -25.70 -2.54
N SER A 382 -17.12 -26.87 -2.01
CA SER A 382 -17.26 -28.12 -2.77
C SER A 382 -18.41 -28.09 -3.78
N ARG A 383 -19.42 -27.23 -3.57
CA ARG A 383 -20.57 -27.05 -4.47
C ARG A 383 -20.39 -25.88 -5.44
N ARG A 384 -19.57 -24.90 -5.09
CA ARG A 384 -19.26 -23.71 -5.91
C ARG A 384 -18.05 -23.90 -6.83
N LYS A 385 -17.89 -25.08 -7.44
CA LYS A 385 -16.72 -25.43 -8.25
C LYS A 385 -16.50 -24.44 -9.41
N PHE A 386 -17.58 -24.06 -10.10
CA PHE A 386 -17.50 -23.10 -11.21
C PHE A 386 -17.03 -21.72 -10.75
N ALA A 387 -17.69 -21.13 -9.75
CA ALA A 387 -17.30 -19.82 -9.21
C ALA A 387 -15.87 -19.83 -8.66
N ASN A 388 -15.48 -20.88 -7.93
CA ASN A 388 -14.12 -21.01 -7.40
C ASN A 388 -13.07 -21.16 -8.51
N ALA A 389 -13.35 -21.98 -9.54
CA ALA A 389 -12.46 -22.12 -10.70
C ALA A 389 -12.30 -20.78 -11.44
N MET A 390 -13.40 -20.06 -11.68
CA MET A 390 -13.36 -18.73 -12.30
C MET A 390 -12.53 -17.74 -11.47
N GLY A 391 -12.68 -17.74 -10.14
CA GLY A 391 -11.88 -16.91 -9.24
C GLY A 391 -10.39 -17.26 -9.28
N ILE A 392 -10.05 -18.54 -9.32
CA ILE A 392 -8.65 -19.02 -9.42
C ILE A 392 -8.04 -18.63 -10.77
N VAL A 393 -8.75 -18.88 -11.88
CA VAL A 393 -8.30 -18.49 -13.23
C VAL A 393 -8.10 -16.98 -13.31
N THR A 394 -9.03 -16.19 -12.77
CA THR A 394 -8.91 -14.74 -12.70
C THR A 394 -7.65 -14.35 -11.91
N ALA A 395 -7.44 -14.92 -10.72
CA ALA A 395 -6.24 -14.63 -9.92
C ALA A 395 -4.94 -14.98 -10.67
N ILE A 396 -4.89 -16.11 -11.39
CA ILE A 396 -3.74 -16.50 -12.21
C ILE A 396 -3.51 -15.46 -13.33
N ILE A 397 -4.57 -15.02 -14.02
CA ILE A 397 -4.47 -13.97 -15.05
C ILE A 397 -3.91 -12.69 -14.46
N PHE A 398 -4.39 -12.24 -13.29
CA PHE A 398 -3.85 -11.05 -12.61
C PHE A 398 -2.37 -11.21 -12.25
N VAL A 399 -1.93 -12.41 -11.82
CA VAL A 399 -0.51 -12.68 -11.53
C VAL A 399 0.33 -12.61 -12.81
N ILE A 400 -0.14 -13.22 -13.91
CA ILE A 400 0.55 -13.18 -15.21
C ILE A 400 0.64 -11.72 -15.69
N LEU A 401 -0.47 -10.99 -15.70
CA LEU A 401 -0.49 -9.58 -16.11
C LEU A 401 0.40 -8.72 -15.21
N SER A 402 0.44 -8.97 -13.90
CA SER A 402 1.32 -8.24 -12.98
C SER A 402 2.80 -8.53 -13.28
N TYR A 403 3.15 -9.78 -13.59
CA TYR A 403 4.49 -10.12 -14.06
C TYR A 403 4.83 -9.40 -15.37
N MET A 404 3.88 -9.35 -16.31
CA MET A 404 4.04 -8.60 -17.56
C MET A 404 4.19 -7.09 -17.34
N GLY A 405 3.60 -6.57 -16.27
CA GLY A 405 3.72 -5.18 -15.86
C GLY A 405 5.07 -4.79 -15.30
N THR A 406 5.93 -5.76 -14.95
CA THR A 406 7.28 -5.48 -14.46
C THR A 406 8.11 -4.74 -15.52
N PRO A 407 9.06 -3.88 -15.11
CA PRO A 407 9.82 -3.03 -16.04
C PRO A 407 10.56 -3.86 -17.10
N ASN A 408 11.08 -5.03 -16.72
CA ASN A 408 11.91 -5.88 -17.58
C ASN A 408 11.12 -6.71 -18.61
N TYR A 409 9.80 -6.78 -18.49
CA TYR A 409 9.01 -7.65 -19.37
C TYR A 409 8.69 -6.94 -20.69
N GLY A 410 9.24 -7.42 -21.81
CA GLY A 410 8.89 -6.96 -23.16
C GLY A 410 9.30 -5.51 -23.49
N VAL A 411 10.11 -4.88 -22.64
CA VAL A 411 10.74 -3.57 -22.90
C VAL A 411 12.22 -3.73 -22.61
N SER A 412 13.04 -3.57 -23.63
CA SER A 412 14.50 -3.50 -23.52
C SER A 412 14.95 -2.25 -24.26
N ALA A 413 15.61 -1.34 -23.57
CA ALA A 413 16.37 -0.30 -24.26
C ALA A 413 17.57 -0.95 -24.99
N PRO A 414 18.23 -0.22 -25.91
CA PRO A 414 19.44 -0.73 -26.54
C PRO A 414 20.43 -1.26 -25.47
N PRO A 415 21.07 -2.43 -25.68
CA PRO A 415 21.94 -3.04 -24.68
C PRO A 415 22.95 -2.08 -24.01
N PRO A 416 23.60 -1.16 -24.73
CA PRO A 416 24.51 -0.17 -24.13
C PRO A 416 23.85 0.75 -23.10
N VAL A 417 22.60 1.14 -23.33
CA VAL A 417 21.83 1.99 -22.41
C VAL A 417 21.52 1.21 -21.14
N GLU A 418 21.07 -0.03 -21.28
CA GLU A 418 20.74 -0.88 -20.13
C GLU A 418 21.95 -1.25 -19.28
N ILE A 419 23.11 -1.53 -19.91
CA ILE A 419 24.36 -1.79 -19.19
C ILE A 419 24.66 -0.59 -18.28
N ILE A 420 24.65 0.63 -18.83
CA ILE A 420 24.90 1.83 -18.03
C ILE A 420 23.85 1.99 -16.92
N GLN A 421 22.57 1.81 -17.22
CA GLN A 421 21.49 1.95 -16.22
C GLN A 421 21.56 0.90 -15.11
N HIS A 422 22.13 -0.28 -15.39
CA HIS A 422 22.34 -1.30 -14.38
C HIS A 422 23.30 -0.84 -13.28
N PHE A 423 24.43 -0.23 -13.68
CA PHE A 423 25.49 0.20 -12.75
C PHE A 423 25.36 1.65 -12.28
N ILE A 424 24.73 2.49 -13.10
CA ILE A 424 24.51 3.92 -12.84
C ILE A 424 23.06 4.25 -13.23
N PRO A 425 22.06 3.75 -12.48
CA PRO A 425 20.68 4.08 -12.79
C PRO A 425 20.46 5.58 -12.64
N GLU A 426 19.48 6.10 -13.37
CA GLU A 426 19.09 7.51 -13.22
C GLU A 426 18.58 7.80 -11.81
N GLU A 427 17.81 6.87 -11.25
CA GLU A 427 17.15 6.96 -9.95
C GLU A 427 17.66 5.87 -9.00
N GLY A 428 17.88 6.23 -7.73
CA GLY A 428 18.46 5.35 -6.72
C GLY A 428 19.98 5.11 -6.89
N PRO A 429 20.59 4.28 -6.02
CA PRO A 429 22.02 3.97 -6.08
C PRO A 429 22.35 2.78 -7.02
N GLY A 430 21.34 2.04 -7.49
CA GLY A 430 21.44 0.80 -8.29
C GLY A 430 20.04 0.18 -8.46
N TYR A 431 19.63 -0.24 -9.66
CA TYR A 431 18.22 -0.61 -9.96
C TYR A 431 17.77 -1.93 -9.35
N ALA A 432 17.31 -1.93 -8.10
CA ALA A 432 16.69 -3.10 -7.49
C ALA A 432 15.18 -3.12 -7.77
N ALA A 433 14.76 -3.69 -8.91
CA ALA A 433 13.36 -4.04 -9.19
C ALA A 433 12.77 -5.07 -8.19
N SER A 434 13.55 -5.50 -7.20
CA SER A 434 13.15 -6.31 -6.07
C SER A 434 13.97 -5.85 -4.87
N ASN A 435 13.39 -5.78 -3.67
CA ASN A 435 14.02 -5.41 -2.38
C ASN A 435 15.25 -6.26 -1.97
N LYS A 436 16.28 -6.34 -2.81
CA LYS A 436 17.58 -6.93 -2.52
C LYS A 436 18.63 -5.90 -2.86
N LYS A 437 19.49 -5.59 -1.86
CA LYS A 437 20.74 -4.84 -2.02
C LYS A 437 21.40 -5.28 -3.34
N ILE A 438 21.50 -4.39 -4.32
CA ILE A 438 22.28 -4.69 -5.52
C ILE A 438 23.74 -4.52 -5.17
N ASP A 439 24.43 -5.60 -5.43
CA ASP A 439 25.84 -5.77 -5.33
C ASP A 439 26.42 -5.18 -6.64
N GLY A 440 26.71 -3.87 -6.73
CA GLY A 440 27.43 -3.31 -7.88
C GLY A 440 27.14 -1.88 -8.35
N GLY A 441 26.15 -1.16 -7.81
CA GLY A 441 25.87 0.21 -8.24
C GLY A 441 27.03 1.18 -7.91
N ILE A 442 27.54 1.93 -8.90
CA ILE A 442 28.70 2.82 -8.71
C ILE A 442 28.41 3.93 -7.70
N ARG A 443 27.15 4.38 -7.63
CA ARG A 443 26.70 5.40 -6.68
C ARG A 443 26.78 4.92 -5.22
N ALA A 444 26.69 3.61 -4.96
CA ALA A 444 26.79 3.04 -3.61
C ALA A 444 28.24 2.88 -3.12
N ILE A 445 29.24 3.09 -3.97
CA ILE A 445 30.64 2.98 -3.58
C ILE A 445 31.01 4.21 -2.73
N PRO A 446 31.61 4.04 -1.54
CA PRO A 446 32.07 5.16 -0.72
C PRO A 446 32.93 6.13 -1.53
N TYR A 447 32.75 7.43 -1.30
CA TYR A 447 33.40 8.46 -2.12
C TYR A 447 34.93 8.27 -2.18
N GLU A 448 35.54 7.82 -1.09
CA GLU A 448 36.97 7.58 -0.92
C GLU A 448 37.47 6.38 -1.75
N GLU A 449 36.60 5.39 -1.97
CA GLU A 449 36.92 4.17 -2.74
C GLU A 449 36.79 4.35 -4.26
N LEU A 450 36.13 5.43 -4.72
CA LEU A 450 36.09 5.83 -6.12
C LEU A 450 37.45 6.36 -6.58
N LYS A 451 38.44 5.48 -6.74
CA LYS A 451 39.81 5.83 -7.15
C LYS A 451 39.79 6.53 -8.52
N ILE A 452 40.59 7.58 -8.64
CA ILE A 452 40.76 8.33 -9.90
C ILE A 452 41.53 7.44 -10.88
N GLY A 453 41.04 7.33 -12.11
CA GLY A 453 41.64 6.49 -13.12
C GLY A 453 40.71 6.24 -14.31
N VAL A 454 41.23 5.56 -15.31
CA VAL A 454 40.44 5.03 -16.43
C VAL A 454 40.56 3.52 -16.37
N TYR A 455 39.41 2.85 -16.30
CA TYR A 455 39.31 1.41 -16.15
C TYR A 455 38.60 0.85 -17.37
N ASP A 456 39.15 -0.20 -17.97
CA ASP A 456 38.62 -0.81 -19.19
C ASP A 456 38.34 -2.29 -18.95
N THR A 457 37.12 -2.76 -19.24
CA THR A 457 36.78 -4.18 -19.11
C THR A 457 37.56 -5.07 -20.07
N ALA A 458 38.06 -4.54 -21.20
CA ALA A 458 38.92 -5.28 -22.12
C ALA A 458 40.34 -5.51 -21.57
N ASP A 459 40.79 -4.69 -20.62
CA ASP A 459 42.11 -4.80 -19.99
C ASP A 459 42.00 -4.90 -18.45
N PRO A 460 41.89 -6.13 -17.91
CA PRO A 460 41.84 -6.37 -16.47
C PRO A 460 43.03 -5.82 -15.68
N SER A 461 44.16 -5.52 -16.32
CA SER A 461 45.31 -4.91 -15.63
C SER A 461 45.04 -3.48 -15.17
N THR A 462 44.06 -2.81 -15.78
CA THR A 462 43.62 -1.48 -15.37
C THR A 462 42.77 -1.52 -14.10
N TRP A 463 42.19 -2.66 -13.74
CA TRP A 463 41.17 -2.74 -12.69
C TRP A 463 41.73 -2.43 -11.31
N PRO A 464 41.08 -1.55 -10.52
CA PRO A 464 41.54 -1.20 -9.20
C PRO A 464 41.24 -2.32 -8.19
N SER A 465 42.06 -2.48 -7.16
CA SER A 465 41.72 -3.36 -6.03
C SER A 465 40.58 -2.78 -5.17
N GLY A 466 39.80 -3.65 -4.52
CA GLY A 466 38.74 -3.28 -3.57
C GLY A 466 37.32 -3.46 -4.13
N ILE A 467 36.38 -2.62 -3.67
CA ILE A 467 34.99 -2.66 -4.14
C ILE A 467 34.92 -2.35 -5.64
N LEU A 468 35.62 -1.29 -6.08
CA LEU A 468 35.57 -0.84 -7.48
C LEU A 468 36.06 -1.90 -8.48
N GLY A 469 37.03 -2.74 -8.11
CA GLY A 469 37.47 -3.87 -8.94
C GLY A 469 36.39 -4.93 -9.14
N ARG A 470 35.65 -5.28 -8.08
CA ARG A 470 34.50 -6.20 -8.19
C ARG A 470 33.37 -5.60 -9.02
N VAL A 471 33.22 -4.28 -9.00
CA VAL A 471 32.26 -3.59 -9.87
C VAL A 471 32.70 -3.67 -11.33
N MET A 472 33.99 -3.48 -11.64
CA MET A 472 34.51 -3.66 -13.00
C MET A 472 34.30 -5.10 -13.52
N GLU A 473 34.51 -6.11 -12.68
CA GLU A 473 34.23 -7.51 -13.02
C GLU A 473 32.75 -7.72 -13.39
N LYS A 474 31.83 -7.15 -12.61
CA LYS A 474 30.39 -7.22 -12.92
C LYS A 474 30.01 -6.45 -14.18
N ILE A 475 30.64 -5.28 -14.42
CA ILE A 475 30.42 -4.50 -15.64
C ILE A 475 30.82 -5.33 -16.86
N ASP A 476 31.95 -6.02 -16.79
CA ASP A 476 32.43 -6.92 -17.84
C ASP A 476 31.48 -8.10 -18.06
N GLU A 477 31.05 -8.77 -17.00
CA GLU A 477 30.05 -9.85 -17.06
C GLU A 477 28.74 -9.39 -17.73
N GLU A 478 28.19 -8.25 -17.29
CA GLU A 478 26.93 -7.71 -17.83
C GLU A 478 27.09 -7.23 -19.28
N THR A 479 28.24 -6.65 -19.64
CA THR A 479 28.55 -6.23 -21.02
C THR A 479 28.53 -7.43 -21.95
N ARG A 480 29.25 -8.51 -21.59
CA ARG A 480 29.26 -9.76 -22.37
C ARG A 480 27.92 -10.47 -22.37
N HIS A 481 27.15 -10.38 -21.28
CA HIS A 481 25.85 -11.01 -21.18
C HIS A 481 24.83 -10.36 -22.14
N ARG A 482 24.85 -9.02 -22.25
CA ARG A 482 23.90 -8.26 -23.06
C ARG A 482 24.34 -8.03 -24.51
N LEU A 483 25.64 -8.15 -24.79
CA LEU A 483 26.22 -8.09 -26.13
C LEU A 483 27.03 -9.37 -26.43
N PRO A 484 26.40 -10.56 -26.42
CA PRO A 484 27.11 -11.82 -26.57
C PRO A 484 27.71 -12.02 -27.97
N ASP A 485 27.13 -11.38 -28.98
CA ASP A 485 27.51 -11.54 -30.38
C ASP A 485 28.55 -10.51 -30.85
N ASP A 486 28.93 -9.55 -30.01
CA ASP A 486 29.98 -8.56 -30.29
C ASP A 486 31.24 -8.83 -29.44
N PRO A 487 32.25 -9.51 -29.99
CA PRO A 487 33.49 -9.81 -29.27
C PRO A 487 34.37 -8.57 -29.03
N THR A 488 34.06 -7.44 -29.66
CA THR A 488 34.77 -6.16 -29.47
C THR A 488 34.10 -5.27 -28.43
N ALA A 489 32.91 -5.65 -27.95
CA ALA A 489 32.18 -4.90 -26.95
C ALA A 489 32.96 -4.85 -25.63
N HIS A 490 33.20 -3.64 -25.17
CA HIS A 490 33.85 -3.39 -23.88
C HIS A 490 33.32 -2.09 -23.29
N THR A 491 33.49 -1.97 -21.97
CA THR A 491 33.02 -0.82 -21.22
C THR A 491 34.19 -0.18 -20.51
N THR A 492 34.28 1.13 -20.62
CA THR A 492 35.25 1.93 -19.87
C THR A 492 34.54 2.73 -18.79
N LEU A 493 35.19 2.85 -17.63
CA LEU A 493 34.79 3.72 -16.53
C LEU A 493 35.93 4.70 -16.27
N SER A 494 35.72 5.96 -16.63
CA SER A 494 36.64 7.06 -16.32
C SER A 494 36.17 7.77 -15.07
N ILE A 495 37.05 7.91 -14.07
CA ILE A 495 36.80 8.66 -12.84
C ILE A 495 37.86 9.75 -12.73
N GLU A 496 37.41 11.01 -12.70
CA GLU A 496 38.28 12.17 -12.54
C GLU A 496 37.82 13.07 -11.39
N GLN A 497 38.77 13.76 -10.75
CA GLN A 497 38.45 14.78 -9.77
C GLN A 497 38.03 16.07 -10.51
N TRP A 498 36.74 16.37 -10.50
CA TRP A 498 36.18 17.52 -11.23
C TRP A 498 36.31 18.83 -10.44
N GLN A 499 35.95 18.79 -9.15
CA GLN A 499 36.10 19.90 -8.20
C GLN A 499 36.49 19.36 -6.83
N LYS A 500 36.80 20.24 -5.87
CA LYS A 500 36.97 19.81 -4.47
C LYS A 500 35.70 19.09 -4.02
N ASP A 501 35.87 17.87 -3.50
CA ASP A 501 34.78 17.03 -3.00
C ASP A 501 33.74 16.58 -4.07
N LEU A 502 34.04 16.72 -5.37
CA LEU A 502 33.18 16.28 -6.47
C LEU A 502 33.97 15.50 -7.53
N LYS A 503 33.59 14.25 -7.76
CA LYS A 503 34.14 13.39 -8.84
C LYS A 503 33.19 13.36 -10.02
N ARG A 504 33.74 13.46 -11.24
CA ARG A 504 33.03 13.18 -12.48
C ARG A 504 33.39 11.77 -12.92
N MET A 505 32.37 10.97 -13.19
CA MET A 505 32.50 9.62 -13.70
C MET A 505 31.85 9.54 -15.07
N VAL A 506 32.49 8.90 -16.02
CA VAL A 506 31.94 8.66 -17.35
C VAL A 506 32.05 7.19 -17.64
N MET A 507 30.90 6.53 -17.73
CA MET A 507 30.82 5.15 -18.20
C MET A 507 30.52 5.18 -19.68
N THR A 508 31.36 4.52 -20.48
CA THR A 508 31.24 4.46 -21.93
C THR A 508 31.23 3.01 -22.37
N VAL A 509 30.15 2.59 -23.02
CA VAL A 509 30.03 1.27 -23.65
C VAL A 509 30.39 1.43 -25.12
N TYR A 510 31.37 0.66 -25.57
CA TYR A 510 31.78 0.51 -26.96
C TYR A 510 31.10 -0.74 -27.50
N TYR A 511 30.44 -0.63 -28.65
CA TYR A 511 29.72 -1.73 -29.27
C TYR A 511 29.65 -1.53 -30.79
N THR A 512 29.43 -2.61 -31.52
CA THR A 512 29.16 -2.61 -32.95
C THR A 512 27.66 -2.67 -33.16
N ASP A 513 27.13 -1.75 -33.96
CA ASP A 513 25.72 -1.74 -34.31
C ASP A 513 25.38 -2.96 -35.17
N GLU A 514 24.39 -3.76 -34.77
CA GLU A 514 24.01 -4.98 -35.49
C GLU A 514 23.43 -4.70 -36.89
N GLU A 515 22.76 -3.55 -37.08
CA GLU A 515 22.12 -3.21 -38.35
C GLU A 515 23.10 -2.58 -39.33
N THR A 516 24.01 -1.72 -38.85
CA THR A 516 24.95 -0.97 -39.72
C THR A 516 26.36 -1.56 -39.75
N GLY A 517 26.73 -2.40 -38.78
CA GLY A 517 28.08 -2.92 -38.62
C GLY A 517 29.12 -1.86 -38.20
N GLU A 518 28.67 -0.65 -37.84
CA GLU A 518 29.55 0.45 -37.46
C GLU A 518 29.85 0.42 -35.95
N ALA A 519 31.08 0.78 -35.58
CA ALA A 519 31.44 0.98 -34.19
C ALA A 519 30.74 2.23 -33.62
N LYS A 520 29.94 2.03 -32.58
CA LYS A 520 29.23 3.07 -31.85
C LYS A 520 29.66 3.09 -30.39
N THR A 521 29.41 4.22 -29.75
CA THR A 521 29.64 4.40 -28.33
C THR A 521 28.43 5.03 -27.68
N TYR A 522 28.16 4.62 -26.44
CA TYR A 522 27.17 5.25 -25.59
C TYR A 522 27.85 5.63 -24.28
N ALA A 523 27.83 6.92 -23.95
CA ALA A 523 28.50 7.45 -22.77
C ALA A 523 27.52 8.22 -21.87
N LEU A 524 27.57 7.97 -20.57
CA LEU A 524 26.79 8.72 -19.58
C LEU A 524 27.72 9.34 -18.53
N PRO A 525 27.80 10.68 -18.47
CA PRO A 525 28.50 11.37 -17.40
C PRO A 525 27.62 11.46 -16.15
N VAL A 526 28.18 11.12 -14.98
CA VAL A 526 27.56 11.26 -13.66
C VAL A 526 28.52 11.93 -12.69
N TYR A 527 27.96 12.72 -11.79
CA TYR A 527 28.70 13.47 -10.80
C TYR A 527 28.37 12.97 -9.40
N ILE A 528 29.39 12.63 -8.60
CA ILE A 528 29.23 12.19 -7.21
C ILE A 528 29.96 13.17 -6.31
N HIS A 529 29.20 13.81 -5.43
CA HIS A 529 29.74 14.68 -4.39
C HIS A 529 30.10 13.84 -3.15
N ARG A 530 31.10 14.25 -2.36
CA ARG A 530 31.51 13.54 -1.13
C ARG A 530 30.38 13.37 -0.13
N ASN A 531 29.53 14.38 -0.03
CA ASN A 531 28.36 14.37 0.85
C ASN A 531 27.12 13.76 0.19
N ALA A 532 27.24 13.13 -0.99
CA ALA A 532 26.12 12.45 -1.60
C ALA A 532 25.77 11.21 -0.76
N ASN A 533 24.63 11.26 -0.09
CA ASN A 533 24.19 10.16 0.78
C ASN A 533 23.53 9.06 -0.06
N TYR A 534 24.34 8.28 -0.76
CA TYR A 534 23.93 7.01 -1.38
C TYR A 534 24.25 5.81 -0.48
N GLU A 535 24.95 6.06 0.63
CA GLU A 535 25.08 5.13 1.74
C GLU A 535 23.71 5.06 2.43
N TRP A 536 22.98 3.97 2.21
CA TRP A 536 21.94 3.61 3.16
C TRP A 536 22.67 3.26 4.45
N GLU A 537 22.64 4.17 5.44
CA GLU A 537 23.20 3.92 6.77
C GLU A 537 22.79 2.51 7.24
N GLU A 538 23.78 1.66 7.52
CA GLU A 538 23.58 0.27 7.95
C GLU A 538 22.87 0.15 9.30
#